data_AF-A0A950LXG6-F1
#
_entry.id   AF-A0A950LXG6-F1
#
_cell.length_a   1.000
_cell.length_b   1.000
_cell.length_c   1.000
_cell.angle_alpha   90.00
_cell.angle_beta   90.00
_cell.angle_gamma   90.00
#
_symmetry.space_group_name_H-M   'P 1'
#
loop_
_entity.id
_entity.type
_entity.pdbx_description
1 polymer ?
#
loop_
_entity_poly.entity_id
_entity_poly.type
_entity_poly.pdbx_seq_one_letter_code
_entity_poly.pdbx_strand_id
1 'polypeptide(L)'
;MPEIVHRLDRLSGLVIQRSSGPNSIALFSIQAGIISGPIRFSIPPFLLPGGEAPPLRARISQALSGARSQEAASTVELMEHLAILKRWFFRSSRQGEIFFADRKGELPWRRIVRGVARILQGGHAQKETPAPGAPPFRE
;
A
#
# COMPACT_ATOMS: atom_id res chain seq x y z
N MET A 1 -13.34 -3.40 10.03
CA MET A 1 -12.20 -3.21 9.09
C MET A 1 -12.81 -2.86 7.74
N PRO A 2 -12.64 -1.66 7.17
CA PRO A 2 -13.21 -1.37 5.84
C PRO A 2 -12.30 -2.06 4.80
N GLU A 3 -12.75 -3.21 4.28
CA GLU A 3 -13.54 -3.38 3.04
C GLU A 3 -12.64 -3.36 1.79
N ILE A 4 -11.79 -4.39 1.62
CA ILE A 4 -11.21 -4.69 0.29
C ILE A 4 -12.30 -5.03 -0.74
N VAL A 5 -13.51 -5.34 -0.24
CA VAL A 5 -14.72 -5.60 -1.01
C VAL A 5 -15.43 -4.28 -1.28
N HIS A 6 -15.07 -3.63 -2.39
CA HIS A 6 -15.86 -2.55 -2.99
C HIS A 6 -15.81 -2.72 -4.51
N ARG A 7 -16.58 -1.91 -5.24
CA ARG A 7 -16.56 -1.98 -6.71
C ARG A 7 -15.13 -1.84 -7.25
N LEU A 8 -14.80 -2.63 -8.28
CA LEU A 8 -13.46 -2.70 -8.84
C LEU A 8 -12.99 -1.37 -9.44
N ASP A 9 -13.90 -0.63 -10.08
CA ASP A 9 -13.67 0.73 -10.57
C ASP A 9 -13.32 1.74 -9.47
N ARG A 10 -13.62 1.41 -8.21
CA ARG A 10 -13.31 2.23 -7.02
C ARG A 10 -12.18 1.64 -6.19
N LEU A 11 -11.51 0.59 -6.67
CA LEU A 11 -10.35 -0.02 -6.00
C LEU A 11 -9.12 0.84 -6.15
N SER A 12 -9.01 1.82 -5.25
CA SER A 12 -7.88 2.73 -5.17
C SER A 12 -7.13 2.56 -3.85
N GLY A 13 -5.80 2.60 -3.91
CA GLY A 13 -4.97 2.41 -2.73
C GLY A 13 -3.49 2.65 -2.99
N LEU A 14 -2.70 2.45 -1.96
CA LEU A 14 -1.25 2.62 -1.97
C LEU A 14 -0.62 1.48 -1.18
N VAL A 15 0.23 0.70 -1.83
CA VAL A 15 1.10 -0.29 -1.19
C VAL A 15 2.46 0.35 -0.95
N ILE A 16 2.97 0.20 0.26
CA ILE A 16 4.26 0.72 0.69
C ILE A 16 5.10 -0.46 1.17
N GLN A 17 6.28 -0.64 0.60
CA GLN A 17 7.20 -1.71 0.94
C GLN A 17 8.59 -1.16 1.23
N ARG A 18 9.39 -1.90 2.00
CA ARG A 18 10.80 -1.58 2.21
C ARG A 18 11.56 -1.83 0.91
N SER A 19 12.43 -0.90 0.51
CA SER A 19 13.31 -1.06 -0.65
C SER A 19 14.68 -1.60 -0.21
N SER A 20 15.48 -2.08 -1.15
CA SER A 20 16.84 -2.62 -0.90
C SER A 20 17.87 -1.56 -0.49
N GLY A 21 17.57 -0.27 -0.64
CA GLY A 21 18.42 0.83 -0.23
C GLY A 21 18.22 1.27 1.23
N PRO A 22 19.24 1.85 1.89
CA PRO A 22 19.08 2.45 3.20
C PRO A 22 18.03 3.58 3.12
N ASN A 23 17.13 3.62 4.11
CA ASN A 23 16.04 4.60 4.21
C ASN A 23 15.18 4.76 2.95
N SER A 24 15.07 3.69 2.15
CA SER A 24 14.34 3.71 0.89
C SER A 24 13.09 2.85 0.98
N ILE A 25 11.99 3.35 0.40
CA ILE A 25 10.72 2.65 0.29
C ILE A 25 10.31 2.52 -1.19
N ALA A 26 9.55 1.49 -1.50
CA ALA A 26 8.88 1.32 -2.78
C ALA A 26 7.39 1.60 -2.59
N LEU A 27 6.86 2.50 -3.43
CA LEU A 27 5.45 2.85 -3.47
C LEU A 27 4.82 2.22 -4.72
N PHE A 28 3.71 1.53 -4.56
CA PHE A 28 2.88 1.04 -5.65
C PHE A 28 1.49 1.63 -5.49
N SER A 29 1.08 2.50 -6.40
CA SER A 29 -0.31 2.99 -6.43
C SER A 29 -1.21 1.92 -7.01
N ILE A 30 -2.44 1.87 -6.52
CA ILE A 30 -3.52 1.05 -7.04
C ILE A 30 -4.63 2.01 -7.46
N GLN A 31 -5.10 1.89 -8.70
CA GLN A 31 -6.22 2.68 -9.23
C GLN A 31 -7.11 1.75 -10.05
N ALA A 32 -8.40 1.69 -9.73
CA ALA A 32 -9.36 0.76 -10.34
C ALA A 32 -8.88 -0.73 -10.39
N GLY A 33 -8.06 -1.15 -9.42
CA GLY A 33 -7.48 -2.50 -9.36
C GLY A 33 -6.19 -2.70 -10.16
N ILE A 34 -5.73 -1.68 -10.87
CA ILE A 34 -4.47 -1.68 -11.62
C ILE A 34 -3.35 -1.24 -10.69
N ILE A 35 -2.24 -1.97 -10.71
CA ILE A 35 -1.07 -1.66 -9.90
C ILE A 35 -0.09 -0.85 -10.77
N SER A 36 0.23 0.37 -10.36
CA SER A 36 1.24 1.23 -10.97
C SER A 36 2.45 1.38 -10.03
N GLY A 37 3.66 1.21 -10.55
CA GLY A 37 4.90 1.25 -9.77
C GLY A 37 5.96 0.29 -10.33
N PRO A 38 7.10 0.10 -9.66
CA PRO A 38 7.49 0.67 -8.36
C PRO A 38 8.05 2.09 -8.45
N ILE A 39 7.51 3.00 -7.65
CA ILE A 39 8.12 4.31 -7.44
C ILE A 39 9.09 4.16 -6.26
N ARG A 40 10.38 4.20 -6.56
CA ARG A 40 11.42 4.19 -5.52
C ARG A 40 11.53 5.56 -4.90
N PHE A 41 11.35 5.62 -3.58
CA PHE A 41 11.40 6.86 -2.83
C PHE A 41 12.44 6.74 -1.71
N SER A 42 13.49 7.55 -1.80
CA SER A 42 14.50 7.66 -0.75
C SER A 42 14.14 8.79 0.20
N ILE A 43 14.15 8.48 1.50
CA ILE A 43 13.85 9.41 2.58
C ILE A 43 15.17 9.85 3.20
N PRO A 44 15.55 11.12 3.03
CA PRO A 44 16.69 11.67 3.73
C PRO A 44 16.52 11.56 5.25
N PRO A 45 17.61 11.35 6.02
CA PRO A 45 17.54 11.18 7.48
C PRO A 45 16.89 12.36 8.22
N PHE A 46 17.02 13.59 7.70
CA PHE A 46 16.42 14.78 8.29
C PHE A 46 14.90 14.89 8.10
N LEU A 47 14.32 14.04 7.24
CA LEU A 47 12.87 13.90 7.03
C LEU A 47 12.27 12.73 7.80
N LEU A 48 13.07 12.08 8.66
CA LEU A 48 12.57 11.07 9.59
C LEU A 48 11.63 11.73 10.62
N PRO A 49 10.61 11.00 11.08
CA PRO A 49 9.49 11.60 11.79
C PRO A 49 9.91 11.96 13.23
N GLY A 50 9.86 13.26 13.53
CA GLY A 50 10.16 13.83 14.85
C GLY A 50 9.73 15.30 14.96
N GLY A 51 9.76 16.05 13.86
CA GLY A 51 9.13 17.37 13.74
C GLY A 51 7.88 17.29 12.85
N GLU A 52 6.90 18.14 13.10
CA GLU A 52 5.66 18.34 12.36
C GLU A 52 5.71 17.95 10.87
N ALA A 53 4.70 17.23 10.37
CA ALA A 53 4.71 16.57 9.07
C ALA A 53 4.06 17.33 7.88
N PRO A 54 4.65 18.43 7.37
CA PRO A 54 4.43 18.90 6.00
C PRO A 54 5.32 18.26 4.90
N PRO A 55 6.66 18.04 5.08
CA PRO A 55 7.52 17.78 3.92
C PRO A 55 7.44 16.34 3.39
N LEU A 56 7.31 15.32 4.26
CA LEU A 56 7.22 13.93 3.80
C LEU A 56 5.93 13.65 3.02
N ARG A 57 4.79 14.19 3.49
CA ARG A 57 3.51 14.10 2.77
C ARG A 57 3.60 14.77 1.40
N ALA A 58 4.11 16.00 1.34
CA ALA A 58 4.25 16.74 0.09
C ALA A 58 5.13 15.96 -0.91
N ARG A 59 6.26 15.41 -0.47
CA ARG A 59 7.14 14.62 -1.33
C ARG A 59 6.52 13.31 -1.81
N ILE A 60 5.79 12.59 -0.95
CA ILE A 60 5.07 11.36 -1.37
C ILE A 60 3.96 11.73 -2.35
N SER A 61 3.18 12.78 -2.07
CA SER A 61 2.15 13.26 -3.00
C SER A 61 2.74 13.64 -4.35
N GLN A 62 3.86 14.37 -4.37
CA GLN A 62 4.57 14.74 -5.60
C GLN A 62 5.07 13.50 -6.36
N ALA A 63 5.65 12.53 -5.66
CA ALA A 63 6.10 11.28 -6.27
C ALA A 63 4.94 10.48 -6.88
N LEU A 64 3.78 10.45 -6.20
CA LEU A 64 2.57 9.81 -6.71
C LEU A 64 1.95 10.59 -7.88
N SER A 65 1.97 11.93 -7.85
CA SER A 65 1.50 12.76 -8.96
C SER A 65 2.37 12.62 -10.22
N GLY A 66 3.66 12.29 -10.07
CA GLY A 66 4.54 11.96 -11.18
C GLY A 66 4.39 10.52 -11.71
N ALA A 67 3.69 9.66 -10.97
CA ALA A 67 3.38 8.31 -11.43
C ALA A 67 2.36 8.40 -12.56
N ARG A 68 2.66 7.82 -13.72
CA ARG A 68 1.63 7.66 -14.76
C ARG A 68 0.56 6.72 -14.22
N SER A 69 -0.68 7.19 -14.17
CA SER A 69 -1.84 6.32 -14.01
C SER A 69 -1.82 5.34 -15.18
N GLN A 70 -1.57 4.05 -14.93
CA GLN A 70 -1.78 3.03 -15.95
C GLN A 70 -3.26 2.67 -15.98
N GLU A 71 -3.84 2.75 -17.18
CA GLU A 71 -5.14 2.18 -17.47
C GLU A 71 -4.91 0.82 -18.12
N ALA A 72 -5.68 -0.20 -17.72
CA ALA A 72 -5.52 -1.54 -18.26
C ALA A 72 -5.99 -1.52 -19.71
N ALA A 73 -5.13 -1.95 -20.63
CA ALA A 73 -5.46 -2.06 -22.04
C ALA A 73 -6.50 -3.17 -22.30
N SER A 74 -6.67 -4.11 -21.36
CA SER A 74 -7.65 -5.19 -21.48
C SER A 74 -8.15 -5.73 -20.13
N THR A 75 -9.27 -6.45 -20.16
CA THR A 75 -9.77 -7.22 -19.01
C THR A 75 -8.78 -8.28 -18.55
N VAL A 76 -8.01 -8.87 -19.47
CA VAL A 76 -6.98 -9.88 -19.14
C VAL A 76 -5.87 -9.25 -18.29
N GLU A 77 -5.34 -8.10 -18.72
CA GLU A 77 -4.35 -7.34 -17.96
C GLU A 77 -4.88 -6.93 -16.58
N LEU A 78 -6.13 -6.46 -16.51
CA LEU A 78 -6.78 -6.13 -15.25
C LEU A 78 -6.88 -7.36 -14.33
N MET A 79 -7.24 -8.53 -14.86
CA MET A 79 -7.29 -9.78 -14.10
C MET A 79 -5.91 -10.20 -13.59
N GLU A 80 -4.85 -10.00 -14.37
CA GLU A 80 -3.47 -10.26 -13.94
C GLU A 80 -3.06 -9.36 -12.77
N HIS A 81 -3.33 -8.05 -12.86
CA HIS A 81 -3.08 -7.12 -11.76
C HIS A 81 -3.84 -7.52 -10.49
N LEU A 82 -5.11 -7.91 -10.62
CA LEU A 82 -5.91 -8.38 -9.50
C LEU A 82 -5.40 -9.70 -8.91
N ALA A 83 -4.94 -10.62 -9.74
CA ALA A 83 -4.34 -11.88 -9.29
C ALA A 83 -3.07 -11.62 -8.47
N ILE A 84 -2.21 -10.70 -8.92
CA ILE A 84 -1.01 -10.26 -8.20
C ILE A 84 -1.42 -9.61 -6.87
N LEU A 85 -2.38 -8.68 -6.89
CA LEU A 85 -2.84 -8.00 -5.69
C LEU A 85 -3.41 -8.96 -4.66
N LYS A 86 -4.30 -9.87 -5.09
CA LYS A 86 -4.90 -10.91 -4.26
C LYS A 86 -3.81 -11.79 -3.66
N ARG A 87 -2.89 -12.30 -4.49
CA ARG A 87 -1.79 -13.16 -4.03
C ARG A 87 -0.90 -12.46 -3.00
N TRP A 88 -0.63 -11.17 -3.15
CA TRP A 88 0.16 -10.40 -2.20
C TRP A 88 -0.63 -10.10 -0.91
N PHE A 89 -1.91 -9.71 -1.03
CA PHE A 89 -2.76 -9.31 0.09
C PHE A 89 -3.08 -10.46 1.03
N PHE A 90 -3.35 -11.65 0.49
CA PHE A 90 -3.69 -12.85 1.25
C PHE A 90 -2.45 -13.66 1.69
N ARG A 91 -1.23 -13.20 1.39
CA ARG A 91 -0.01 -13.87 1.86
C ARG A 91 0.19 -13.59 3.36
N SER A 92 0.48 -14.65 4.12
CA SER A 92 0.72 -14.61 5.58
C SER A 92 1.94 -13.76 5.97
N SER A 93 3.00 -13.79 5.16
CA SER A 93 4.19 -12.94 5.32
C SER A 93 4.29 -11.95 4.15
N ARG A 94 3.76 -10.74 4.34
CA ARG A 94 3.90 -9.66 3.36
C ARG A 94 4.93 -8.64 3.83
N GLN A 95 5.81 -8.26 2.91
CA GLN A 95 6.68 -7.12 3.12
C GLN A 95 5.92 -5.86 2.70
N GLY A 96 5.59 -5.02 3.68
CA GLY A 96 4.90 -3.75 3.46
C GLY A 96 3.45 -3.68 3.93
N GLU A 97 2.91 -2.47 3.89
CA GLU A 97 1.54 -2.14 4.30
C GLU A 97 0.74 -1.61 3.10
N ILE A 98 -0.54 -1.95 3.03
CA ILE A 98 -1.49 -1.41 2.04
C ILE A 98 -2.46 -0.45 2.71
N PHE A 99 -2.67 0.69 2.07
CA PHE A 99 -3.58 1.73 2.49
C PHE A 99 -4.61 1.94 1.38
N PHE A 100 -5.85 1.52 1.61
CA PHE A 100 -6.95 1.81 0.69
C PHE A 100 -7.39 3.27 0.82
N ALA A 101 -7.74 3.88 -0.31
CA ALA A 101 -8.40 5.16 -0.36
C ALA A 101 -9.84 5.03 0.17
N ASP A 102 -10.42 6.13 0.63
CA ASP A 102 -11.82 6.16 1.04
C ASP A 102 -12.78 6.14 -0.17
N ARG A 103 -14.09 6.23 0.09
CA ARG A 103 -15.12 6.28 -0.96
C ARG A 103 -15.01 7.50 -1.89
N LYS A 104 -14.27 8.53 -1.49
CA LYS A 104 -13.99 9.76 -2.27
C LYS A 104 -12.67 9.65 -3.04
N GLY A 105 -11.93 8.56 -2.90
CA GLY A 105 -10.61 8.39 -3.50
C GLY A 105 -9.49 9.08 -2.70
N GLU A 106 -9.77 9.56 -1.48
CA GLU A 106 -8.77 10.20 -0.64
C GLU A 106 -7.93 9.16 0.12
N LEU A 107 -6.61 9.27 -0.04
CA LEU A 107 -5.66 8.42 0.68
C LEU A 107 -5.56 8.83 2.15
N PRO A 108 -5.50 7.87 3.10
CA PRO A 108 -5.38 8.16 4.53
C PRO A 108 -3.95 8.59 4.89
N TRP A 109 -3.58 9.83 4.56
CA TRP A 109 -2.23 10.38 4.72
C TRP A 109 -1.63 10.20 6.11
N ARG A 110 -2.43 10.37 7.18
CA ARG A 110 -1.99 10.16 8.56
C ARG A 110 -1.55 8.73 8.85
N ARG A 111 -2.12 7.73 8.17
CA ARG A 111 -1.74 6.32 8.30
C ARG A 111 -0.55 6.00 7.40
N ILE A 112 -0.52 6.55 6.20
CA ILE A 112 0.60 6.41 5.25
C ILE A 112 1.91 6.91 5.86
N VAL A 113 1.94 8.15 6.37
CA VAL A 113 3.15 8.74 6.96
C VAL A 113 3.64 7.92 8.16
N ARG A 114 2.72 7.42 9.00
CA ARG A 114 3.06 6.53 10.12
C ARG A 114 3.54 5.15 9.67
N GLY A 115 2.93 4.60 8.61
CA GLY A 115 3.33 3.32 8.03
C GLY A 115 4.73 3.39 7.43
N VAL A 116 5.05 4.46 6.70
CA VAL A 116 6.40 4.75 6.20
C VAL A 116 7.41 4.79 7.35
N ALA A 117 7.10 5.55 8.41
CA ALA A 117 7.94 5.61 9.60
C ALA A 117 8.20 4.22 10.21
N ARG A 118 7.17 3.38 10.27
CA ARG A 118 7.22 2.04 10.83
C ARG A 118 8.05 1.07 9.97
N ILE A 119 7.85 1.10 8.64
CA ILE A 119 8.58 0.28 7.67
C ILE A 119 10.08 0.64 7.69
N LEU A 120 10.41 1.93 7.85
CA LEU A 120 11.79 2.40 7.98
C LEU A 120 12.44 1.97 9.30
N GLN A 121 11.70 2.03 10.42
CA GLN A 121 12.17 1.60 11.74
C GLN A 121 12.28 0.06 11.89
N GLY A 122 12.01 -0.70 10.83
CA GLY A 122 12.07 -2.18 10.87
C GLY A 122 10.85 -2.84 11.52
N GLY A 123 9.82 -2.06 11.85
CA GLY A 123 8.58 -2.57 12.41
C GLY A 123 7.70 -3.20 11.33
N HIS A 124 7.93 -4.46 10.99
CA HIS A 124 6.88 -5.29 10.40
C HIS A 124 5.83 -5.54 11.48
N ALA A 125 4.91 -4.59 11.70
CA ALA A 125 3.74 -4.83 12.53
C ALA A 125 2.78 -5.71 11.73
N GLN A 126 2.94 -7.01 11.94
CA GLN A 126 1.94 -8.04 11.79
C GLN A 126 0.57 -7.51 12.20
N LYS A 127 -0.28 -7.16 11.23
CA LYS A 127 -1.72 -7.31 11.43
C LYS A 127 -2.03 -8.75 11.13
N GLU A 128 -1.94 -9.57 12.18
CA GLU A 128 -2.78 -10.75 12.30
C GLU A 128 -4.20 -10.32 11.90
N THR A 129 -4.62 -10.79 10.74
CA THR A 129 -6.04 -10.92 10.48
C THR A 129 -6.38 -12.23 11.17
N PRO A 130 -7.09 -12.26 12.30
CA PRO A 130 -7.58 -13.52 12.82
C PRO A 130 -8.45 -14.12 11.71
N ALA A 131 -8.08 -15.32 11.28
CA ALA A 131 -8.84 -16.07 10.29
C ALA A 131 -10.29 -16.21 10.79
N PRO A 132 -11.30 -15.78 10.04
CA PRO A 132 -12.68 -16.03 10.44
C PRO A 132 -13.01 -17.49 10.10
N GLY A 133 -13.07 -18.32 11.14
CA GLY A 133 -13.84 -19.56 11.13
C GLY A 133 -13.15 -20.82 10.62
N ALA A 134 -12.12 -21.30 11.31
CA ALA A 134 -11.87 -22.74 11.33
C ALA A 134 -12.80 -23.37 12.40
N PRO A 135 -13.76 -24.25 12.04
CA PRO A 135 -14.52 -24.98 13.05
C PRO A 135 -13.59 -25.94 13.80
N PRO A 136 -13.78 -26.15 15.11
CA PRO A 136 -13.10 -27.24 15.80
C PRO A 136 -13.67 -28.55 15.25
N PHE A 137 -12.88 -29.27 14.45
CA PHE A 137 -13.14 -30.69 14.24
C PHE A 137 -13.04 -31.37 15.61
N ARG A 138 -14.18 -31.91 16.04
CA ARG A 138 -14.33 -32.68 17.26
C ARG A 138 -14.41 -34.15 16.81
N GLU A 139 -13.40 -34.93 17.18
CA GLU A 139 -13.46 -36.40 17.18
C GLU A 139 -13.98 -36.89 18.53
#